data_AF-A0A2M8P8X2-F1
#
_entry.id   AF-A0A2M8P8X2-F1
#
_cell.length_a   1.000
_cell.length_b   1.000
_cell.length_c   1.000
_cell.angle_alpha   90.00
_cell.angle_beta   90.00
_cell.angle_gamma   90.00
#
_symmetry.space_group_name_H-M   'P 1'
#
loop_
_entity.id
_entity.type
_entity.pdbx_description
1 polymer ?
#
loop_
_entity_poly.entity_id
_entity_poly.type
_entity_poly.pdbx_seq_one_letter_code
_entity_poly.pdbx_strand_id
1 'polypeptide(L)'
;ELQEALCTYYPEERWDDLPPLLRYASWIGGDRDGNPNVTADVTLETLATMRAAARDLYLREIAFLREHLTQSIDLVSVSEALRNALPNAHVHPKYPGELYRQFLDVIHARLSNDYYATTADLLSDLRLIERSL
;
A
#
# COMPACT_ATOMS: atom_id res chain seq x y z
N GLU A 1 7.28 9.66 -15.48
CA GLU A 1 6.82 10.02 -16.84
C GLU A 1 5.68 11.04 -16.86
N LEU A 2 4.43 10.70 -16.53
CA LEU A 2 3.32 11.68 -16.65
C LEU A 2 3.46 12.89 -15.71
N GLN A 3 3.67 12.64 -14.41
CA GLN A 3 3.82 13.73 -13.42
C GLN A 3 5.00 14.64 -13.77
N GLU A 4 6.14 14.06 -14.18
CA GLU A 4 7.31 14.82 -14.62
C GLU A 4 7.00 15.69 -15.86
N ALA A 5 6.26 15.15 -16.83
CA ALA A 5 5.83 15.91 -18.00
C ALA A 5 4.90 17.07 -17.60
N LEU A 6 3.95 16.84 -16.68
CA LEU A 6 3.07 17.88 -16.17
C LEU A 6 3.84 18.99 -15.45
N CYS A 7 4.80 18.64 -14.58
CA CYS A 7 5.68 19.62 -13.95
C CYS A 7 6.53 20.40 -14.96
N THR A 8 6.93 19.76 -16.06
CA THR A 8 7.76 20.39 -17.11
C THR A 8 6.96 21.40 -17.94
N TYR A 9 5.75 21.04 -18.36
CA TYR A 9 4.96 21.86 -19.30
C TYR A 9 3.91 22.75 -18.61
N TYR A 10 3.54 22.46 -17.37
CA TYR A 10 2.58 23.21 -16.56
C TYR A 10 3.13 23.46 -15.14
N PRO A 11 4.26 24.21 -15.01
CA PRO A 11 4.98 24.35 -13.74
C PRO A 11 4.25 25.19 -12.69
N GLU A 12 3.28 26.01 -13.10
CA GLU A 12 2.49 26.87 -12.18
C GLU A 12 1.45 26.06 -11.37
N GLU A 13 1.18 24.82 -11.79
CA GLU A 13 0.22 23.92 -11.15
C GLU A 13 0.93 22.89 -10.28
N ARG A 14 0.22 22.40 -9.25
CA ARG A 14 0.74 21.37 -8.35
C ARG A 14 0.29 19.98 -8.79
N TRP A 15 1.25 19.12 -9.12
CA TRP A 15 1.00 17.76 -9.64
C TRP A 15 1.39 16.65 -8.66
N ASP A 16 1.55 16.99 -7.37
CA ASP A 16 2.05 16.07 -6.34
C ASP A 16 1.05 14.95 -5.97
N ASP A 17 -0.25 15.15 -6.22
CA ASP A 17 -1.31 14.21 -5.85
C ASP A 17 -2.26 13.96 -7.03
N LEU A 18 -1.74 13.28 -8.06
CA LEU A 18 -2.55 12.88 -9.21
C LEU A 18 -3.51 11.75 -8.82
N PRO A 19 -4.79 11.81 -9.24
CA PRO A 19 -5.71 10.71 -9.01
C PRO A 19 -5.31 9.49 -9.85
N PRO A 20 -5.78 8.28 -9.51
CA PRO A 20 -5.61 7.11 -10.37
C PRO A 20 -6.24 7.35 -11.75
N LEU A 21 -5.40 7.49 -12.78
CA LEU A 21 -5.84 7.77 -14.15
C LEU A 21 -6.23 6.51 -14.93
N LEU A 22 -5.65 5.38 -14.57
CA LEU A 22 -5.90 4.09 -15.18
C LEU A 22 -6.52 3.14 -14.16
N ARG A 23 -7.54 2.41 -14.60
CA ARG A 23 -8.18 1.34 -13.83
C ARG A 23 -8.29 0.11 -14.71
N TYR A 24 -7.95 -1.03 -14.15
CA TYR A 24 -8.07 -2.31 -14.81
C TYR A 24 -9.37 -2.99 -14.35
N ALA A 25 -10.02 -3.68 -15.28
CA ALA A 25 -11.17 -4.53 -15.03
C ALA A 25 -10.97 -5.86 -15.73
N SER A 26 -11.63 -6.90 -15.25
CA SER A 26 -11.60 -8.24 -15.84
C SER A 26 -13.02 -8.78 -15.96
N TRP A 27 -13.26 -9.50 -17.06
CA TRP A 27 -14.49 -10.25 -17.29
C TRP A 27 -14.37 -11.71 -16.86
N ILE A 28 -13.14 -12.16 -16.57
CA ILE A 28 -12.88 -13.54 -16.15
C ILE A 28 -13.63 -13.82 -14.86
N GLY A 29 -14.39 -14.93 -14.84
CA GLY A 29 -15.20 -15.34 -13.69
C GLY A 29 -16.46 -14.50 -13.44
N GLY A 30 -16.70 -13.43 -14.22
CA GLY A 30 -17.85 -12.55 -14.06
C GLY A 30 -18.80 -12.53 -15.25
N ASP A 31 -18.31 -12.68 -16.48
CA ASP A 31 -19.15 -12.71 -17.68
C ASP A 31 -19.89 -14.04 -17.81
N ARG A 32 -21.22 -13.99 -17.72
CA ARG A 32 -22.12 -15.16 -17.72
C ARG A 32 -22.93 -15.26 -19.01
N ASP A 33 -22.79 -14.30 -19.92
CA ASP A 33 -23.62 -14.28 -21.13
C ASP A 33 -23.30 -15.48 -22.01
N GLY A 34 -24.31 -16.30 -22.28
CA GLY A 34 -24.18 -17.56 -23.03
C GLY A 34 -23.30 -18.64 -22.38
N ASN A 35 -22.80 -18.45 -21.14
CA ASN A 35 -21.91 -19.40 -20.48
C ASN A 35 -22.47 -19.91 -19.14
N PRO A 36 -23.16 -21.07 -19.11
CA PRO A 36 -23.74 -21.63 -17.89
C PRO A 36 -22.69 -22.08 -16.86
N ASN A 37 -21.42 -22.21 -17.25
CA ASN A 37 -20.35 -22.62 -16.34
C ASN A 37 -19.88 -21.49 -15.41
N VAL A 38 -20.18 -20.23 -15.72
CA VAL A 38 -19.89 -19.12 -14.81
C VAL A 38 -21.06 -19.03 -13.83
N THR A 39 -20.90 -19.64 -12.66
CA THR A 39 -21.86 -19.61 -11.56
C THR A 39 -21.52 -18.50 -10.57
N ALA A 40 -22.42 -18.22 -9.62
CA ALA A 40 -22.13 -17.28 -8.53
C ALA A 40 -20.91 -17.73 -7.70
N ASP A 41 -20.75 -19.05 -7.50
CA ASP A 41 -19.60 -19.61 -6.79
C ASP A 41 -18.29 -19.37 -7.54
N VAL A 42 -18.29 -19.53 -8.88
CA VAL A 42 -17.12 -19.21 -9.72
C VAL A 42 -16.77 -17.72 -9.62
N THR A 43 -17.76 -16.83 -9.60
CA THR A 43 -17.52 -15.39 -9.41
C THR A 43 -16.91 -15.10 -8.04
N LEU A 44 -17.43 -15.71 -6.97
CA LEU A 44 -16.88 -15.55 -5.61
C LEU A 44 -15.46 -16.08 -5.50
N GLU A 45 -15.18 -17.26 -6.06
CA GLU A 45 -13.83 -17.83 -6.10
C GLU A 45 -12.88 -16.91 -6.86
N THR A 46 -13.29 -16.40 -8.02
CA THR A 46 -12.47 -15.49 -8.82
C THR A 46 -12.13 -14.20 -8.06
N LEU A 47 -13.10 -13.60 -7.37
CA LEU A 47 -12.87 -12.42 -6.54
C LEU A 47 -11.89 -12.70 -5.38
N ALA A 48 -12.02 -13.86 -4.73
CA ALA A 48 -11.10 -14.28 -3.67
C ALA A 48 -9.68 -14.49 -4.21
N THR A 49 -9.52 -15.14 -5.37
CA THR A 49 -8.23 -15.32 -6.04
C THR A 49 -7.58 -13.99 -6.41
N MET A 50 -8.35 -13.06 -6.98
CA MET A 50 -7.85 -11.73 -7.33
C MET A 50 -7.42 -10.93 -6.08
N ARG A 51 -8.20 -10.98 -4.99
CA ARG A 51 -7.83 -10.34 -3.72
C ARG A 51 -6.54 -10.95 -3.16
N ALA A 52 -6.41 -12.28 -3.15
CA ALA A 52 -5.21 -12.94 -2.68
C ALA A 52 -3.97 -12.55 -3.50
N ALA A 53 -4.08 -12.57 -4.83
CA ALA A 53 -2.98 -12.16 -5.71
C ALA A 53 -2.55 -10.70 -5.50
N ALA A 54 -3.52 -9.78 -5.33
CA ALA A 54 -3.23 -8.39 -5.01
C ALA A 54 -2.53 -8.24 -3.66
N ARG A 55 -2.99 -8.97 -2.63
CA ARG A 55 -2.38 -8.96 -1.30
C ARG A 55 -0.94 -9.47 -1.33
N ASP A 56 -0.69 -10.57 -2.04
CA ASP A 56 0.66 -11.16 -2.19
C ASP A 56 1.62 -10.24 -2.95
N LEU A 57 1.12 -9.48 -3.93
CA LEU A 57 1.89 -8.42 -4.58
C LEU A 57 2.28 -7.35 -3.56
N TYR A 58 1.30 -6.77 -2.85
CA TYR A 58 1.57 -5.71 -1.89
C TYR A 58 2.46 -6.16 -0.73
N LEU A 59 2.31 -7.38 -0.22
CA LEU A 59 3.20 -7.92 0.81
C LEU A 59 4.67 -7.91 0.38
N ARG A 60 4.95 -8.27 -0.89
CA ARG A 60 6.30 -8.20 -1.45
C ARG A 60 6.82 -6.77 -1.56
N GLU A 61 5.99 -5.83 -2.01
CA GLU A 61 6.36 -4.41 -2.10
C GLU A 61 6.61 -3.79 -0.71
N ILE A 62 5.79 -4.12 0.29
CA ILE A 62 6.01 -3.68 1.68
C ILE A 62 7.31 -4.27 2.25
N ALA A 63 7.59 -5.55 1.98
CA ALA A 63 8.84 -6.18 2.39
C ALA A 63 10.05 -5.50 1.74
N PHE A 64 9.95 -5.16 0.45
CA PHE A 64 10.97 -4.38 -0.26
C PHE A 64 11.21 -3.02 0.42
N LEU A 65 10.15 -2.25 0.68
CA LEU A 65 10.29 -0.96 1.38
C LEU A 65 10.92 -1.12 2.76
N ARG A 66 10.55 -2.17 3.50
CA ARG A 66 11.09 -2.44 4.85
C ARG A 66 12.60 -2.68 4.83
N GLU A 67 13.10 -3.33 3.79
CA GLU A 67 14.53 -3.59 3.61
C GLU A 67 15.32 -2.33 3.27
N HIS A 68 14.67 -1.32 2.66
CA HIS A 68 15.33 -0.12 2.15
C HIS A 68 15.15 1.14 3.03
N LEU A 69 14.04 1.26 3.76
CA LEU A 69 13.76 2.41 4.65
C LEU A 69 14.31 2.16 6.06
N THR A 70 15.64 2.17 6.16
CA THR A 70 16.41 1.77 7.34
C THR A 70 16.96 2.96 8.15
N GLN A 71 16.44 4.16 7.92
CA GLN A 71 16.94 5.38 8.56
C GLN A 71 16.69 5.32 10.07
N SER A 72 17.74 5.59 10.87
CA SER A 72 17.61 5.74 12.33
C SER A 72 17.20 7.16 12.69
N ILE A 73 16.37 7.29 13.72
CA ILE A 73 16.02 8.58 14.35
C ILE A 73 17.20 9.35 14.94
N ASP A 74 18.34 8.69 15.15
CA ASP A 74 19.58 9.36 15.56
C ASP A 74 20.18 10.21 14.43
N LEU A 75 19.81 9.92 13.18
CA LEU A 75 20.32 10.58 11.97
C LEU A 75 19.25 11.41 11.25
N VAL A 76 17.99 10.97 11.27
CA VAL A 76 16.89 11.57 10.50
C VAL A 76 15.67 11.75 11.40
N SER A 77 15.12 12.96 11.44
CA SER A 77 13.87 13.21 12.16
C SER A 77 12.70 12.52 11.45
N VAL A 78 11.76 12.03 12.24
CA VAL A 78 10.51 11.43 11.78
C VAL A 78 9.35 12.31 12.23
N SER A 79 8.33 12.46 11.39
CA SER A 79 7.14 13.25 11.70
C SER A 79 6.44 12.75 12.96
N GLU A 80 5.82 13.67 13.71
CA GLU A 80 5.04 13.33 14.90
C GLU A 80 3.85 12.43 14.55
N ALA A 81 3.23 12.65 13.39
CA ALA A 81 2.12 11.84 12.90
C ALA A 81 2.50 10.35 12.75
N LEU A 82 3.65 10.06 12.14
CA LEU A 82 4.13 8.67 12.02
C LEU A 82 4.51 8.09 13.39
N ARG A 83 5.15 8.90 14.26
CA ARG A 83 5.50 8.50 15.63
C ARG A 83 4.27 8.09 16.44
N ASN A 84 3.18 8.83 16.33
CA ASN A 84 1.93 8.59 17.05
C ASN A 84 1.12 7.43 16.45
N ALA A 85 1.33 7.09 15.19
CA ALA A 85 0.68 5.96 14.54
C ALA A 85 1.31 4.61 14.92
N LEU A 86 2.56 4.60 15.39
CA LEU A 86 3.22 3.41 15.90
C LEU A 86 2.57 2.95 17.22
N PRO A 87 2.23 1.66 17.37
CA PRO A 87 1.74 1.15 18.64
C PRO A 87 2.79 1.34 19.75
N ASN A 88 2.39 1.83 20.93
CA ASN A 88 3.29 2.09 22.06
C ASN A 88 4.16 0.89 22.49
N ALA A 89 3.72 -0.34 22.19
CA ALA A 89 4.44 -1.58 22.49
C ALA A 89 5.39 -2.03 21.37
N HIS A 90 5.41 -1.33 20.23
CA HIS A 90 6.19 -1.72 19.06
C HIS A 90 7.59 -1.09 19.12
N VAL A 91 8.49 -1.73 19.86
CA VAL A 91 9.93 -1.48 19.77
C VAL A 91 10.56 -2.74 19.21
N HIS A 92 11.01 -2.68 17.96
CA HIS A 92 11.62 -3.85 17.33
C HIS A 92 13.02 -4.08 17.95
N PRO A 93 13.28 -5.22 18.63
CA PRO A 93 14.50 -5.43 19.40
C PRO A 93 15.76 -5.45 18.55
N LYS A 94 15.63 -5.84 17.27
CA LYS A 94 16.76 -5.90 16.33
C LYS A 94 17.13 -4.54 15.73
N TYR A 95 16.19 -3.60 15.66
CA TYR A 95 16.34 -2.35 14.91
C TYR A 95 15.75 -1.17 15.71
N PRO A 96 16.31 -0.89 16.91
CA PRO A 96 15.84 0.23 17.72
C PRO A 96 16.03 1.54 16.96
N GLY A 97 15.02 2.41 16.99
CA GLY A 97 15.08 3.73 16.36
C GLY A 97 14.84 3.76 14.84
N GLU A 98 14.75 2.62 14.15
CA GLU A 98 14.38 2.57 12.72
C GLU A 98 12.85 2.63 12.53
N LEU A 99 12.24 3.79 12.79
CA LEU A 99 10.77 3.91 12.90
C LEU A 99 10.02 3.63 11.59
N TYR A 100 10.60 3.96 10.42
CA TYR A 100 9.98 3.61 9.13
C TYR A 100 9.87 2.10 8.94
N ARG A 101 10.98 1.39 9.18
CA ARG A 101 11.02 -0.08 9.14
C ARG A 101 10.00 -0.69 10.10
N GLN A 102 9.93 -0.17 11.33
CA GLN A 102 8.98 -0.63 12.34
C GLN A 102 7.52 -0.39 11.93
N PHE A 103 7.21 0.75 11.31
CA PHE A 103 5.86 1.02 10.83
C PHE A 103 5.50 0.13 9.64
N LEU A 104 6.47 -0.18 8.77
CA LEU A 104 6.30 -1.15 7.68
C LEU A 104 6.07 -2.57 8.19
N ASP A 105 6.66 -2.97 9.33
CA ASP A 105 6.34 -4.25 9.98
C ASP A 105 4.88 -4.28 10.47
N VAL A 106 4.35 -3.16 10.99
CA VAL A 106 2.94 -3.02 11.35
C VAL A 106 2.04 -3.14 10.12
N ILE A 107 2.34 -2.42 9.03
CA ILE A 107 1.58 -2.49 7.77
C ILE A 107 1.62 -3.91 7.21
N HIS A 108 2.79 -4.55 7.19
CA HIS A 108 2.95 -5.93 6.74
C HIS A 108 2.10 -6.88 7.58
N ALA A 109 2.12 -6.77 8.91
CA ALA A 109 1.31 -7.59 9.80
C ALA A 109 -0.20 -7.37 9.58
N ARG A 110 -0.64 -6.11 9.44
CA ARG A 110 -2.04 -5.79 9.14
C ARG A 110 -2.48 -6.39 7.81
N LEU A 111 -1.65 -6.23 6.77
CA LEU A 111 -1.95 -6.76 5.44
C LEU A 111 -1.97 -8.28 5.42
N SER A 112 -1.02 -8.95 6.08
CA SER A 112 -1.00 -10.42 6.19
C SER A 112 -2.23 -10.99 6.90
N ASN A 113 -2.78 -10.25 7.86
CA ASN A 113 -3.98 -10.65 8.60
C ASN A 113 -5.29 -10.11 7.99
N ASP A 114 -5.24 -9.63 6.74
CA ASP A 114 -6.38 -9.07 6.00
C ASP A 114 -7.14 -7.96 6.76
N TYR A 115 -6.42 -7.16 7.55
CA TYR A 115 -7.00 -6.15 8.44
C TYR A 115 -7.55 -4.92 7.70
N TYR A 116 -7.04 -4.62 6.52
CA TYR A 116 -7.47 -3.47 5.73
C TYR A 116 -8.82 -3.74 5.05
N ALA A 117 -9.86 -3.04 5.50
CA ALA A 117 -11.20 -3.12 4.93
C ALA A 117 -11.25 -2.48 3.53
N THR A 118 -10.52 -1.38 3.34
CA THR A 118 -10.46 -0.66 2.06
C THR A 118 -9.03 -0.40 1.62
N THR A 119 -8.84 -0.12 0.33
CA THR A 119 -7.54 0.30 -0.21
C THR A 119 -7.12 1.68 0.32
N ALA A 120 -8.08 2.53 0.71
CA ALA A 120 -7.82 3.85 1.27
C ALA A 120 -7.12 3.77 2.62
N ASP A 121 -7.41 2.73 3.42
CA ASP A 121 -6.78 2.52 4.73
C ASP A 121 -5.29 2.19 4.58
N LEU A 122 -4.95 1.27 3.66
CA LEU A 122 -3.55 0.96 3.34
C LEU A 122 -2.81 2.18 2.77
N LEU A 123 -3.45 2.90 1.84
CA LEU A 123 -2.87 4.11 1.25
C LEU A 123 -2.63 5.20 2.31
N SER A 124 -3.53 5.34 3.28
CA SER A 124 -3.38 6.29 4.38
C SER A 124 -2.15 5.98 5.23
N ASP A 125 -1.92 4.71 5.57
CA ASP A 125 -0.72 4.29 6.29
C ASP A 125 0.54 4.58 5.46
N LEU A 126 0.55 4.26 4.16
CA LEU A 126 1.70 4.55 3.28
C LEU A 126 1.98 6.04 3.14
N ARG A 127 0.94 6.87 3.08
CA ARG A 127 1.07 8.34 3.03
C ARG A 127 1.65 8.94 4.30
N LEU A 128 1.53 8.27 5.46
CA LEU A 128 2.22 8.72 6.67
C LEU A 128 3.74 8.59 6.53
N ILE A 129 4.21 7.54 5.85
CA ILE A 129 5.63 7.36 5.53
C ILE A 129 6.06 8.41 4.53
N GLU A 130 5.37 8.50 3.39
CA GLU A 130 5.68 9.44 2.30
C GLU A 130 5.80 10.88 2.79
N ARG A 131 4.83 11.38 3.58
CA ARG A 131 4.84 12.76 4.09
C ARG A 131 5.91 13.04 5.14
N SER A 132 6.51 11.99 5.69
CA SER A 132 7.54 12.08 6.72
C SER A 132 8.96 12.04 6.15
N LEU A 133 9.13 11.44 4.97
CA LEU A 133 10.38 11.45 4.20
C LEU A 133 10.66 12.84 3.63
#